data_AF-A0A3T0LWW9-F1
#
_entry.id   AF-A0A3T0LWW9-F1
#
_cell.length_a   1.000
_cell.length_b   1.000
_cell.length_c   1.000
_cell.angle_alpha   90.00
_cell.angle_beta   90.00
_cell.angle_gamma   90.00
#
_symmetry.space_group_name_H-M   'P 1'
#
loop_
_entity.id
_entity.type
_entity.pdbx_description
1 polymer ?
#
loop_
_entity_poly.entity_id
_entity_poly.type
_entity_poly.pdbx_seq_one_letter_code
_entity_poly.pdbx_strand_id
1 'polypeptide(L)'
;MKKFISIYKIKKKTILSALAFSYVTVLFLFGLIYWSIANTSRGDFFVFQKDVNMTTKVDAFKKNLNIKIKSRELKNTVEDLISSDEYKRPFANLEIVDDSGSSIKVFSFDKSLGKLWANYYSTLLKDKGVTHISLEDMGEDRVNSKFNSCKLKICFYTVNKNGMYKSFNCYKKNQANQLRKVDTKYMWVNDYTMLKSKFLKEEYYYYPLNFYFSKLVENSISFLDNSPLVLKSVVCGNFKYPIGNFIYFSAVTITTLGYGDILPNSIIVRFMVIMETILGIIIVGTFTSCLFWNRN
;
A
#
# COMPACT_ATOMS: atom_id res chain seq x y z
N MET A 1 0.25 52.72 29.02
CA MET A 1 0.84 52.18 30.26
C MET A 1 -0.11 51.39 31.17
N LYS A 2 -1.44 51.65 31.24
CA LYS A 2 -2.36 50.92 32.16
C LYS A 2 -2.59 49.42 31.90
N LYS A 3 -2.34 48.91 30.67
CA LYS A 3 -2.55 47.48 30.35
C LYS A 3 -1.49 46.53 30.96
N PHE A 4 -0.26 46.99 31.19
CA PHE A 4 0.80 46.16 31.76
C PHE A 4 0.60 45.85 33.25
N ILE A 5 -0.09 46.73 33.99
CA ILE A 5 -0.36 46.57 35.43
C ILE A 5 -1.35 45.41 35.70
N SER A 6 -2.16 45.02 34.72
CA SER A 6 -3.13 43.92 34.86
C SER A 6 -2.49 42.52 34.85
N ILE A 7 -1.30 42.36 34.24
CA ILE A 7 -0.65 41.05 34.09
C ILE A 7 -0.17 40.53 35.46
N TYR A 8 0.16 41.44 36.37
CA TYR A 8 0.69 41.10 37.71
C TYR A 8 -0.33 40.40 38.63
N LYS A 9 -1.64 40.54 38.35
CA LYS A 9 -2.72 39.86 39.09
C LYS A 9 -3.05 38.45 38.60
N ILE A 10 -2.48 38.02 37.46
CA ILE A 10 -2.77 36.70 36.89
C ILE A 10 -2.10 35.63 37.77
N LYS A 11 -2.87 34.60 38.14
CA LYS A 11 -2.36 33.46 38.92
C LYS A 11 -1.35 32.68 38.06
N LYS A 12 -0.23 32.26 38.65
CA LYS A 12 0.82 31.44 38.01
C LYS A 12 0.24 30.26 37.21
N LYS A 13 -0.75 29.56 37.78
CA LYS A 13 -1.45 28.44 37.14
C LYS A 13 -2.10 28.84 35.79
N THR A 14 -2.70 30.02 35.70
CA THR A 14 -3.34 30.51 34.48
C THR A 14 -2.31 30.81 33.39
N ILE A 15 -1.16 31.38 33.75
CA ILE A 15 -0.06 31.65 32.81
C ILE A 15 0.51 30.34 32.26
N LEU A 16 0.83 29.38 33.13
CA LEU A 16 1.34 28.07 32.72
C LEU A 16 0.35 27.32 31.84
N SER A 17 -0.95 27.36 32.17
CA SER A 17 -2.00 26.76 31.35
C SER A 17 -2.09 27.40 29.97
N ALA A 18 -1.97 28.73 29.87
CA ALA A 18 -1.99 29.44 28.60
C ALA A 18 -0.78 29.10 27.73
N LEU A 19 0.42 28.99 28.32
CA LEU A 19 1.65 28.59 27.62
C LEU A 19 1.61 27.13 27.15
N ALA A 20 1.06 26.23 27.97
CA ALA A 20 0.84 24.84 27.57
C ALA A 20 -0.15 24.76 26.40
N PHE A 21 -1.23 25.54 26.45
CA PHE A 21 -2.19 25.61 25.35
C PHE A 21 -1.57 26.20 24.08
N SER A 22 -0.76 27.26 24.19
CA SER A 22 -0.07 27.84 23.05
C SER A 22 0.92 26.87 22.41
N TYR A 23 1.63 26.08 23.24
CA TYR A 23 2.53 25.03 22.77
C TYR A 23 1.79 24.00 21.92
N VAL A 24 0.69 23.44 22.45
CA VAL A 24 -0.13 22.45 21.75
C VAL A 24 -0.71 23.06 20.46
N THR A 25 -1.16 24.31 20.52
CA THR A 25 -1.72 25.00 19.35
C THR A 25 -0.68 25.16 18.24
N VAL A 26 0.54 25.62 18.57
CA VAL A 26 1.62 25.76 17.59
C VAL A 26 1.96 24.40 16.96
N LEU A 27 2.11 23.36 17.78
CA LEU A 27 2.41 22.01 17.33
C LEU A 27 1.37 21.49 16.32
N PHE A 28 0.08 21.55 16.66
CA PHE A 28 -0.96 21.06 15.75
C PHE A 28 -1.11 21.95 14.50
N LEU A 29 -0.99 23.27 14.66
CA LEU A 29 -1.11 24.21 13.55
C LEU A 29 -0.01 23.99 12.50
N PHE A 30 1.25 23.93 12.92
CA PHE A 30 2.35 23.68 11.99
C PHE A 30 2.28 22.26 11.39
N GLY A 31 1.93 21.25 12.19
CA GLY A 31 1.68 19.90 11.69
C GLY A 31 0.61 19.86 10.58
N LEU A 32 -0.49 20.60 10.74
CA LEU A 32 -1.54 20.74 9.72
C LEU A 32 -1.06 21.48 8.46
N ILE A 33 -0.30 22.56 8.65
CA ILE A 33 0.29 23.33 7.54
C ILE A 33 1.23 22.44 6.72
N TYR A 34 2.15 21.73 7.37
CA TYR A 34 3.08 20.83 6.68
C TYR A 34 2.36 19.69 5.97
N TRP A 35 1.36 19.09 6.61
CA TRP A 35 0.53 18.07 5.97
C TRP A 35 -0.18 18.61 4.72
N SER A 36 -0.74 19.82 4.79
CA SER A 36 -1.37 20.44 3.62
C SER A 36 -0.37 20.67 2.50
N ILE A 37 0.81 21.23 2.81
CA ILE A 37 1.86 21.50 1.82
C ILE A 37 2.34 20.20 1.18
N ALA A 38 2.59 19.16 1.97
CA ALA A 38 3.06 17.87 1.47
C ALA A 38 2.06 17.25 0.50
N ASN A 39 0.76 17.28 0.81
CA ASN A 39 -0.25 16.71 -0.08
C ASN A 39 -0.50 17.54 -1.35
N THR A 40 -0.43 18.88 -1.28
CA THR A 40 -0.56 19.74 -2.46
C THR A 40 0.65 19.64 -3.38
N SER A 41 1.85 19.47 -2.81
CA SER A 41 3.12 19.31 -3.56
C SER A 41 3.46 17.85 -3.89
N ARG A 42 2.58 16.89 -3.59
CA ARG A 42 2.83 15.43 -3.74
C ARG A 42 4.12 14.94 -3.06
N GLY A 43 4.53 15.63 -2.01
CA GLY A 43 5.73 15.34 -1.24
C GLY A 43 7.01 16.01 -1.73
N ASP A 44 7.02 16.68 -2.88
CA ASP A 44 8.25 17.24 -3.49
C ASP A 44 8.97 18.27 -2.60
N PHE A 45 8.22 18.92 -1.71
CA PHE A 45 8.76 19.91 -0.77
C PHE A 45 9.41 19.29 0.47
N PHE A 46 9.39 17.96 0.57
CA PHE A 46 9.97 17.20 1.68
C PHE A 46 10.83 16.05 1.15
N VAL A 47 11.90 15.73 1.87
CA VAL A 47 12.65 14.49 1.68
C VAL A 47 12.26 13.55 2.81
N PHE A 48 11.81 12.35 2.45
CA PHE A 48 11.43 11.32 3.41
C PHE A 48 12.53 10.27 3.49
N GLN A 49 12.84 9.81 4.70
CA GLN A 49 13.64 8.60 4.86
C GLN A 49 12.98 7.44 4.11
N LYS A 50 13.82 6.57 3.53
CA LYS A 50 13.38 5.47 2.66
C LYS A 50 12.29 4.62 3.29
N ASP A 51 12.42 4.26 4.57
CA ASP A 51 11.47 3.38 5.26
C ASP A 51 10.12 4.05 5.52
N VAL A 52 10.12 5.34 5.86
CA VAL A 52 8.90 6.14 6.06
C VAL A 52 8.15 6.28 4.73
N ASN A 53 8.89 6.59 3.65
CA ASN A 53 8.32 6.69 2.32
C ASN A 53 7.75 5.33 1.84
N MET A 54 8.50 4.25 2.05
CA MET A 54 8.09 2.90 1.66
C MET A 54 6.83 2.48 2.41
N THR A 55 6.80 2.64 3.73
CA THR A 55 5.63 2.30 4.55
C THR A 55 4.40 3.08 4.10
N THR A 56 4.56 4.38 3.85
CA THR A 56 3.46 5.22 3.35
C THR A 56 2.92 4.73 2.00
N LYS A 57 3.82 4.35 1.08
CA LYS A 57 3.44 3.80 -0.23
C LYS A 57 2.72 2.45 -0.10
N VAL A 58 3.22 1.54 0.74
CA VAL A 58 2.56 0.26 1.02
C VAL A 58 1.15 0.46 1.58
N ASP A 59 0.98 1.39 2.52
CA ASP A 59 -0.33 1.70 3.09
C ASP A 59 -1.28 2.33 2.08
N ALA A 60 -0.79 3.21 1.22
CA ALA A 60 -1.56 3.78 0.12
C ALA A 60 -2.00 2.70 -0.88
N PHE A 61 -1.09 1.80 -1.27
CA PHE A 61 -1.38 0.67 -2.16
C PHE A 61 -2.47 -0.23 -1.58
N LYS A 62 -2.32 -0.61 -0.30
CA LYS A 62 -3.29 -1.40 0.46
C LYS A 62 -4.67 -0.74 0.49
N LYS A 63 -4.72 0.56 0.80
CA LYS A 63 -5.97 1.33 0.93
C LYS A 63 -6.69 1.45 -0.41
N ASN A 64 -5.98 1.77 -1.48
CA ASN A 64 -6.56 1.96 -2.82
C ASN A 64 -7.13 0.67 -3.42
N LEU A 65 -6.58 -0.50 -3.06
CA LEU A 65 -7.10 -1.80 -3.47
C LEU A 65 -8.06 -2.44 -2.46
N ASN A 66 -8.31 -1.79 -1.31
CA ASN A 66 -9.09 -2.33 -0.21
C ASN A 66 -8.63 -3.74 0.24
N ILE A 67 -7.31 -3.95 0.30
CA ILE A 67 -6.71 -5.24 0.68
C ILE A 67 -6.42 -5.25 2.18
N LYS A 68 -6.62 -6.39 2.84
CA LYS A 68 -6.13 -6.63 4.21
C LYS A 68 -4.81 -7.38 4.15
N ILE A 69 -3.69 -6.66 4.18
CA ILE A 69 -2.36 -7.26 4.34
C ILE A 69 -2.24 -7.76 5.78
N LYS A 70 -2.13 -9.08 5.96
CA LYS A 70 -1.98 -9.74 7.27
C LYS A 70 -0.59 -10.33 7.44
N SER A 71 -0.03 -10.90 6.38
CA SER A 71 1.29 -11.52 6.43
C SER A 71 2.43 -10.55 6.12
N ARG A 72 3.57 -10.78 6.77
CA ARG A 72 4.85 -10.12 6.43
C ARG A 72 5.28 -10.46 5.01
N GLU A 73 5.00 -11.68 4.55
CA GLU A 73 5.32 -12.12 3.19
C GLU A 73 4.60 -11.25 2.14
N LEU A 74 3.29 -10.97 2.32
CA LEU A 74 2.55 -10.12 1.39
C LEU A 74 3.11 -8.69 1.40
N LYS A 75 3.42 -8.16 2.59
CA LYS A 75 4.06 -6.84 2.71
C LYS A 75 5.35 -6.76 1.90
N ASN A 76 6.24 -7.74 2.05
CA ASN A 76 7.52 -7.78 1.33
C ASN A 76 7.30 -7.82 -0.20
N THR A 77 6.35 -8.61 -0.70
CA THR A 77 6.08 -8.65 -2.15
C THR A 77 5.57 -7.31 -2.70
N VAL A 78 4.84 -6.53 -1.90
CA VAL A 78 4.41 -5.17 -2.28
C VAL A 78 5.59 -4.20 -2.25
N GLU A 79 6.47 -4.30 -1.26
CA GLU A 79 7.72 -3.53 -1.18
C GLU A 79 8.65 -3.81 -2.38
N ASP A 80 8.76 -5.06 -2.81
CA ASP A 80 9.50 -5.47 -4.00
C ASP A 80 8.91 -4.84 -5.26
N LEU A 81 7.57 -4.86 -5.41
CA LEU A 81 6.88 -4.21 -6.54
C LEU A 81 7.11 -2.70 -6.57
N ILE A 82 7.00 -2.02 -5.42
CA ILE A 82 7.22 -0.57 -5.30
C ILE A 82 8.67 -0.19 -5.62
N SER A 83 9.63 -1.04 -5.26
CA SER A 83 11.06 -0.83 -5.54
C SER A 83 11.46 -1.17 -6.97
N SER A 84 10.66 -1.97 -7.67
CA SER A 84 10.91 -2.40 -9.04
C SER A 84 10.51 -1.36 -10.08
N ASP A 85 10.91 -1.58 -11.34
CA ASP A 85 10.48 -0.77 -12.49
C ASP A 85 9.14 -1.22 -13.11
N GLU A 86 8.40 -2.16 -12.51
CA GLU A 86 7.16 -2.69 -13.08
C GLU A 86 6.07 -1.60 -13.23
N TYR A 87 6.12 -0.51 -12.45
CA TYR A 87 5.20 0.62 -12.59
C TYR A 87 5.39 1.43 -13.89
N LYS A 88 6.56 1.34 -14.53
CA LYS A 88 6.87 2.02 -15.80
C LYS A 88 6.31 1.27 -17.01
N ARG A 89 5.89 0.02 -16.80
CA ARG A 89 5.45 -0.88 -17.87
C ARG A 89 4.20 -0.34 -18.58
N PRO A 90 4.10 -0.50 -19.92
CA PRO A 90 2.89 -0.10 -20.64
C PRO A 90 1.76 -1.08 -20.33
N PHE A 91 0.63 -0.53 -19.89
CA PHE A 91 -0.59 -1.28 -19.63
C PHE A 91 -1.73 -0.78 -20.51
N ALA A 92 -2.63 -1.68 -20.92
CA ALA A 92 -3.84 -1.35 -21.64
C ALA A 92 -5.06 -1.89 -20.90
N ASN A 93 -6.11 -1.09 -20.84
CA ASN A 93 -7.40 -1.51 -20.33
C ASN A 93 -8.25 -1.98 -21.49
N LEU A 94 -8.72 -3.23 -21.42
CA LEU A 94 -9.63 -3.80 -22.40
C LEU A 94 -10.91 -4.23 -21.69
N GLU A 95 -12.05 -3.86 -22.28
CA GLU A 95 -13.33 -4.39 -21.86
C GLU A 95 -13.50 -5.80 -22.42
N ILE A 96 -13.82 -6.75 -21.54
CA ILE A 96 -14.00 -8.14 -21.90
C ILE A 96 -15.35 -8.59 -21.41
N VAL A 97 -16.11 -9.21 -22.30
CA VAL A 97 -17.37 -9.87 -21.97
C VAL A 97 -17.06 -11.30 -21.53
N ASP A 98 -17.52 -11.66 -20.34
CA ASP A 98 -17.45 -13.01 -19.80
C ASP A 98 -18.80 -13.43 -19.22
N ASP A 99 -18.87 -14.64 -18.64
CA ASP A 99 -20.10 -15.22 -18.08
C ASP A 99 -20.77 -14.32 -17.00
N SER A 100 -20.04 -13.35 -16.44
CA SER A 100 -20.52 -12.43 -15.41
C SER A 100 -20.86 -11.03 -15.94
N GLY A 101 -20.69 -10.77 -17.23
CA GLY A 101 -20.94 -9.49 -17.88
C GLY A 101 -19.67 -8.86 -18.47
N SER A 102 -19.70 -7.56 -18.74
CA SER A 102 -18.50 -6.84 -19.18
C SER A 102 -17.63 -6.44 -17.99
N SER A 103 -16.34 -6.75 -18.07
CA SER A 103 -15.34 -6.38 -17.08
C SER A 103 -14.12 -5.76 -17.74
N ILE A 104 -13.59 -4.69 -17.14
CA ILE A 104 -12.34 -4.08 -17.60
C ILE A 104 -11.18 -4.88 -17.03
N LYS A 105 -10.29 -5.33 -17.91
CA LYS A 105 -9.04 -6.01 -17.55
C LYS A 105 -7.83 -5.22 -17.99
N VAL A 106 -6.80 -5.29 -17.16
CA VAL A 106 -5.50 -4.68 -17.45
C VAL A 106 -4.60 -5.72 -18.09
N PHE A 107 -4.03 -5.37 -19.24
CA PHE A 107 -3.09 -6.20 -19.99
C PHE A 107 -1.72 -5.55 -20.07
N SER A 108 -0.70 -6.39 -20.10
CA SER A 108 0.64 -6.03 -20.55
C SER A 108 0.89 -6.65 -21.93
N PHE A 109 1.36 -5.83 -22.86
CA PHE A 109 1.62 -6.24 -24.23
C PHE A 109 3.10 -6.19 -24.62
N ASP A 110 3.98 -5.85 -23.68
CA ASP A 110 5.42 -5.80 -23.87
C ASP A 110 6.13 -7.11 -23.51
N LYS A 111 5.71 -7.78 -22.43
CA LYS A 111 6.28 -9.06 -21.95
C LYS A 111 5.24 -9.82 -21.10
N SER A 112 5.57 -11.00 -20.57
CA SER A 112 4.75 -11.71 -19.57
C SER A 112 4.91 -11.09 -18.17
N LEU A 113 3.97 -11.32 -17.25
CA LEU A 113 3.96 -10.63 -15.95
C LEU A 113 5.23 -10.91 -15.13
N GLY A 114 5.77 -12.12 -15.21
CA GLY A 114 7.01 -12.48 -14.53
C GLY A 114 6.86 -12.74 -13.02
N LYS A 115 8.00 -12.99 -12.38
CA LYS A 115 8.06 -13.58 -11.03
C LYS A 115 7.56 -12.64 -9.92
N LEU A 116 7.77 -11.33 -10.03
CA LEU A 116 7.33 -10.36 -9.01
C LEU A 116 5.81 -10.36 -8.85
N TRP A 117 5.08 -10.25 -9.97
CA TRP A 117 3.62 -10.32 -9.99
C TRP A 117 3.12 -11.71 -9.58
N ALA A 118 3.79 -12.78 -10.01
CA ALA A 118 3.46 -14.13 -9.58
C ALA A 118 3.55 -14.31 -8.06
N ASN A 119 4.61 -13.81 -7.44
CA ASN A 119 4.79 -13.85 -5.99
C ASN A 119 3.70 -13.04 -5.29
N TYR A 120 3.47 -11.79 -5.72
CA TYR A 120 2.43 -10.93 -5.16
C TYR A 120 1.04 -11.59 -5.18
N TYR A 121 0.58 -12.07 -6.34
CA TYR A 121 -0.76 -12.67 -6.44
C TYR A 121 -0.86 -14.00 -5.67
N SER A 122 0.20 -14.80 -5.66
CA SER A 122 0.22 -16.05 -4.89
C SER A 122 0.07 -15.77 -3.40
N THR A 123 0.81 -14.81 -2.87
CA THR A 123 0.76 -14.44 -1.46
C THR A 123 -0.54 -13.71 -1.09
N LEU A 124 -1.05 -12.86 -1.98
CA LEU A 124 -2.34 -12.19 -1.82
C LEU A 124 -3.49 -13.20 -1.66
N LEU A 125 -3.51 -14.24 -2.49
CA LEU A 125 -4.54 -15.27 -2.45
C LEU A 125 -4.40 -16.16 -1.19
N LYS A 126 -3.17 -16.49 -0.79
CA LYS A 126 -2.91 -17.16 0.50
C LYS A 126 -3.45 -16.36 1.68
N ASP A 127 -3.20 -15.05 1.73
CA ASP A 127 -3.72 -14.14 2.78
C ASP A 127 -5.26 -14.06 2.80
N LYS A 128 -5.89 -14.24 1.64
CA LYS A 128 -7.36 -14.38 1.51
C LYS A 128 -7.89 -15.75 1.94
N GLY A 129 -7.02 -16.71 2.28
CA GLY A 129 -7.39 -18.07 2.67
C GLY A 129 -7.67 -19.00 1.50
N VAL A 130 -7.23 -18.65 0.28
CA VAL A 130 -7.33 -19.52 -0.88
C VAL A 130 -6.27 -20.61 -0.78
N THR A 131 -6.70 -21.84 -1.05
CA THR A 131 -5.88 -23.05 -0.92
C THR A 131 -5.74 -23.80 -2.22
N HIS A 132 -6.76 -23.76 -3.09
CA HIS A 132 -6.82 -24.55 -4.32
C HIS A 132 -7.32 -23.71 -5.49
N ILE A 133 -6.98 -24.16 -6.68
CA ILE A 133 -7.46 -23.64 -7.96
C ILE A 133 -7.99 -24.77 -8.83
N SER A 134 -8.96 -24.45 -9.67
CA SER A 134 -9.30 -25.24 -10.86
C SER A 134 -9.17 -24.36 -12.09
N LEU A 135 -8.79 -24.98 -13.21
CA LEU A 135 -8.64 -24.31 -14.49
C LEU A 135 -9.59 -24.89 -15.51
N GLU A 136 -10.17 -24.01 -16.30
CA GLU A 136 -10.92 -24.34 -17.49
C GLU A 136 -10.29 -23.58 -18.67
N ASP A 137 -9.91 -24.36 -19.68
CA ASP A 137 -9.27 -23.89 -20.89
C ASP A 137 -10.37 -23.43 -21.86
N MET A 138 -10.41 -22.14 -22.16
CA MET A 138 -11.42 -21.53 -23.03
C MET A 138 -10.91 -21.41 -24.48
N GLY A 139 -9.74 -21.98 -24.79
CA GLY A 139 -9.13 -21.94 -26.12
C GLY A 139 -8.10 -20.82 -26.30
N GLU A 140 -7.49 -20.82 -27.48
CA GLU A 140 -6.58 -19.75 -27.91
C GLU A 140 -7.37 -18.46 -28.14
N ASP A 141 -6.84 -17.37 -27.59
CA ASP A 141 -7.43 -16.05 -27.73
C ASP A 141 -6.30 -15.05 -28.01
N ARG A 142 -6.22 -14.57 -29.25
CA ARG A 142 -5.20 -13.65 -29.73
C ARG A 142 -5.60 -12.21 -29.44
N VAL A 143 -5.40 -11.81 -28.18
CA VAL A 143 -5.60 -10.41 -27.76
C VAL A 143 -4.51 -9.49 -28.33
N ASN A 144 -3.32 -10.04 -28.63
CA ASN A 144 -2.21 -9.33 -29.25
C ASN A 144 -1.53 -10.23 -30.28
N SER A 145 -1.24 -9.71 -31.48
CA SER A 145 -0.52 -10.45 -32.52
C SER A 145 0.87 -10.93 -32.11
N LYS A 146 1.47 -10.31 -31.08
CA LYS A 146 2.78 -10.71 -30.53
C LYS A 146 2.74 -11.98 -29.67
N PHE A 147 1.59 -12.35 -29.11
CA PHE A 147 1.50 -13.46 -28.16
C PHE A 147 0.39 -14.43 -28.57
N ASN A 148 0.73 -15.72 -28.68
CA ASN A 148 -0.26 -16.78 -28.69
C ASN A 148 -0.65 -17.06 -27.23
N SER A 149 -1.68 -16.36 -26.77
CA SER A 149 -2.23 -16.54 -25.42
C SER A 149 -3.45 -17.45 -25.42
N CYS A 150 -3.60 -18.24 -24.37
CA CYS A 150 -4.79 -19.02 -24.10
C CYS A 150 -5.62 -18.33 -23.01
N LYS A 151 -6.93 -18.20 -23.24
CA LYS A 151 -7.86 -17.67 -22.24
C LYS A 151 -8.22 -18.77 -21.26
N LEU A 152 -7.91 -18.55 -19.99
CA LEU A 152 -8.19 -19.47 -18.89
C LEU A 152 -9.22 -18.88 -17.95
N LYS A 153 -10.18 -19.71 -17.54
CA LYS A 153 -11.06 -19.43 -16.42
C LYS A 153 -10.51 -20.13 -15.18
N ILE A 154 -10.11 -19.33 -14.19
CA ILE A 154 -9.52 -19.77 -12.93
C ILE A 154 -10.56 -19.63 -11.84
N CYS A 155 -10.90 -20.73 -11.20
CA CYS A 155 -11.75 -20.72 -10.00
C CYS A 155 -10.88 -20.94 -8.76
N PHE A 156 -11.09 -20.13 -7.73
CA PHE A 156 -10.35 -20.19 -6.46
C PHE A 156 -11.19 -20.85 -5.37
N TYR A 157 -10.57 -21.68 -4.54
CA TYR A 157 -11.27 -22.46 -3.51
C TYR A 157 -10.54 -22.48 -2.16
N THR A 158 -11.33 -22.65 -1.10
CA THR A 158 -10.85 -22.92 0.27
C THR A 158 -11.35 -24.31 0.70
N VAL A 159 -10.51 -25.08 1.41
CA VAL A 159 -10.91 -26.37 1.97
C VAL A 159 -11.86 -26.16 3.15
N ASN A 160 -12.95 -26.92 3.20
CA ASN A 160 -14.00 -26.80 4.24
C ASN A 160 -13.59 -27.33 5.62
N LYS A 161 -12.51 -28.12 5.73
CA LYS A 161 -12.10 -28.81 6.97
C LYS A 161 -10.68 -28.40 7.40
N ASN A 162 -10.50 -28.17 8.70
CA ASN A 162 -9.26 -27.75 9.38
C ASN A 162 -8.19 -28.86 9.46
N GLY A 163 -7.81 -29.48 8.33
CA GLY A 163 -6.66 -30.38 8.27
C GLY A 163 -5.51 -29.71 7.53
N MET A 164 -4.41 -29.39 8.23
CA MET A 164 -3.24 -28.67 7.66
C MET A 164 -2.61 -29.40 6.45
N TYR A 165 -2.73 -30.73 6.39
CA TYR A 165 -2.22 -31.55 5.29
C TYR A 165 -3.13 -31.57 4.05
N LYS A 166 -4.42 -31.21 4.18
CA LYS A 166 -5.40 -31.28 3.08
C LYS A 166 -5.25 -30.15 2.06
N SER A 167 -4.48 -29.10 2.39
CA SER A 167 -4.17 -27.99 1.47
C SER A 167 -3.16 -28.38 0.37
N PHE A 168 -2.49 -29.53 0.50
CA PHE A 168 -1.50 -30.00 -0.45
C PHE A 168 -2.02 -31.14 -1.35
N ASN A 169 -3.24 -31.61 -1.13
CA ASN A 169 -3.82 -32.70 -1.90
C ASN A 169 -4.45 -32.19 -3.20
N CYS A 170 -4.31 -32.96 -4.28
CA CYS A 170 -5.13 -32.77 -5.47
C CYS A 170 -6.48 -33.47 -5.27
N TYR A 171 -7.56 -32.87 -5.77
CA TYR A 171 -8.91 -33.45 -5.67
C TYR A 171 -9.49 -33.73 -7.05
N LYS A 172 -10.22 -34.85 -7.12
CA LYS A 172 -11.01 -35.22 -8.30
C LYS A 172 -12.32 -34.43 -8.35
N LYS A 173 -12.98 -34.38 -9.51
CA LYS A 173 -14.22 -33.62 -9.72
C LYS A 173 -15.36 -34.06 -8.76
N ASN A 174 -15.44 -35.35 -8.42
CA ASN A 174 -16.42 -35.89 -7.48
C ASN A 174 -16.19 -35.49 -6.01
N GLN A 175 -15.02 -34.91 -5.67
CA GLN A 175 -14.68 -34.45 -4.33
C GLN A 175 -14.91 -32.94 -4.14
N ALA A 176 -15.65 -32.30 -5.05
CA ALA A 176 -15.95 -30.86 -5.02
C ALA A 176 -16.59 -30.39 -3.71
N ASN A 177 -17.37 -31.25 -3.04
CA ASN A 177 -18.02 -30.97 -1.74
C ASN A 177 -17.03 -30.65 -0.60
N GLN A 178 -15.75 -31.00 -0.74
CA GLN A 178 -14.71 -30.68 0.24
C GLN A 178 -14.17 -29.25 0.10
N LEU A 179 -14.52 -28.57 -0.99
CA LEU A 179 -14.02 -27.27 -1.37
C LEU A 179 -15.18 -26.26 -1.46
N ARG A 180 -14.95 -25.06 -0.94
CA ARG A 180 -15.86 -23.92 -1.14
C ARG A 180 -15.24 -22.96 -2.14
N LYS A 181 -15.98 -22.66 -3.20
CA LYS A 181 -15.58 -21.67 -4.20
C LYS A 181 -15.58 -20.26 -3.58
N VAL A 182 -14.50 -19.52 -3.80
CA VAL A 182 -14.28 -18.17 -3.25
C VAL A 182 -14.46 -17.10 -4.32
N ASP A 183 -13.86 -17.31 -5.49
CA ASP A 183 -13.83 -16.31 -6.56
C ASP A 183 -13.58 -16.99 -7.92
N THR A 184 -13.88 -16.27 -9.01
CA THR A 184 -13.55 -16.68 -10.39
C THR A 184 -12.87 -15.51 -11.11
N LYS A 185 -11.78 -15.79 -11.81
CA LYS A 185 -11.07 -14.81 -12.63
C LYS A 185 -10.69 -15.41 -13.97
N TYR A 186 -10.66 -14.57 -14.99
CA TYR A 186 -10.13 -14.93 -16.30
C TYR A 186 -8.69 -14.44 -16.45
N MET A 187 -7.84 -15.22 -17.12
CA MET A 187 -6.44 -14.87 -17.33
C MET A 187 -5.97 -15.34 -18.71
N TRP A 188 -5.10 -14.56 -19.34
CA TRP A 188 -4.49 -14.87 -20.63
C TRP A 188 -3.06 -15.31 -20.39
N VAL A 189 -2.78 -16.57 -20.68
CA VAL A 189 -1.49 -17.21 -20.35
C VAL A 189 -0.82 -17.64 -21.64
N ASN A 190 0.43 -17.22 -21.79
CA ASN A 190 1.28 -17.66 -22.89
C ASN A 190 1.75 -19.10 -22.63
N ASP A 191 1.92 -19.86 -23.72
CA ASP A 191 2.46 -21.23 -23.67
C ASP A 191 1.70 -22.19 -22.73
N TYR A 192 0.42 -21.93 -22.49
CA TYR A 192 -0.39 -22.74 -21.58
C TYR A 192 -0.47 -24.21 -22.00
N THR A 193 -0.51 -24.50 -23.30
CA THR A 193 -0.56 -25.87 -23.82
C THR A 193 0.68 -26.68 -23.39
N MET A 194 1.87 -26.08 -23.42
CA MET A 194 3.10 -26.70 -22.89
C MET A 194 3.09 -26.82 -21.36
N LEU A 195 2.52 -25.84 -20.65
CA LEU A 195 2.40 -25.89 -19.19
C LEU A 195 1.43 -26.99 -18.75
N LYS A 196 0.30 -27.13 -19.43
CA LYS A 196 -0.74 -28.13 -19.17
C LYS A 196 -0.18 -29.55 -19.31
N SER A 197 0.49 -29.84 -20.42
CA SER A 197 1.06 -31.18 -20.66
C SER A 197 2.15 -31.57 -19.67
N LYS A 198 2.91 -30.59 -19.15
CA LYS A 198 4.02 -30.85 -18.22
C LYS A 198 3.57 -31.04 -16.77
N PHE A 199 2.50 -30.37 -16.34
CA PHE A 199 2.15 -30.29 -14.91
C PHE A 199 0.78 -30.85 -14.55
N LEU A 200 -0.19 -30.89 -15.48
CA LEU A 200 -1.56 -31.28 -15.18
C LEU A 200 -1.82 -32.73 -15.58
N LYS A 201 -2.33 -33.52 -14.64
CA LYS A 201 -2.79 -34.89 -14.88
C LYS A 201 -4.30 -34.88 -15.07
N GLU A 202 -4.79 -35.57 -16.10
CA GLU A 202 -6.23 -35.58 -16.43
C GLU A 202 -7.12 -36.11 -15.29
N GLU A 203 -6.55 -36.88 -14.37
CA GLU A 203 -7.25 -37.46 -13.23
C GLU A 203 -7.71 -36.45 -12.17
N TYR A 204 -7.05 -35.29 -12.07
CA TYR A 204 -7.31 -34.29 -11.02
C TYR A 204 -7.86 -32.99 -11.59
N TYR A 205 -8.79 -32.39 -10.85
CA TYR A 205 -9.48 -31.17 -11.27
C TYR A 205 -9.15 -29.97 -10.38
N TYR A 206 -8.96 -30.21 -9.08
CA TYR A 206 -8.58 -29.16 -8.13
C TYR A 206 -7.16 -29.39 -7.66
N TYR A 207 -6.34 -28.35 -7.79
CA TYR A 207 -4.92 -28.39 -7.50
C TYR A 207 -4.57 -27.38 -6.40
N PRO A 208 -3.60 -27.69 -5.52
CA PRO A 208 -3.09 -26.73 -4.55
C PRO A 208 -2.60 -25.44 -5.22
N LEU A 209 -2.86 -24.29 -4.59
CA LEU A 209 -2.47 -22.97 -5.09
C LEU A 209 -0.95 -22.89 -5.33
N ASN A 210 -0.15 -23.46 -4.42
CA ASN A 210 1.30 -23.47 -4.51
C ASN A 210 1.87 -24.43 -5.57
N PHE A 211 1.05 -25.27 -6.19
CA PHE A 211 1.54 -26.28 -7.13
C PHE A 211 2.07 -25.65 -8.44
N TYR A 212 1.29 -24.75 -9.05
CA TYR A 212 1.64 -24.19 -10.36
C TYR A 212 1.05 -22.80 -10.63
N PHE A 213 0.23 -22.25 -9.73
CA PHE A 213 -0.39 -20.94 -9.93
C PHE A 213 0.65 -19.83 -10.20
N SER A 214 1.75 -19.82 -9.45
CA SER A 214 2.82 -18.84 -9.65
C SER A 214 3.38 -18.92 -11.07
N LYS A 215 3.54 -20.13 -11.64
CA LYS A 215 4.04 -20.29 -13.01
C LYS A 215 3.02 -19.85 -14.06
N LEU A 216 1.72 -20.04 -13.80
CA LEU A 216 0.67 -19.49 -14.67
C LEU A 216 0.73 -17.96 -14.70
N VAL A 217 0.80 -17.33 -13.53
CA VAL A 217 0.84 -15.86 -13.44
C VAL A 217 2.13 -15.32 -14.07
N GLU A 218 3.28 -15.98 -13.85
CA GLU A 218 4.56 -15.59 -14.44
C GLU A 218 4.50 -15.51 -15.98
N ASN A 219 3.76 -16.44 -16.62
CA ASN A 219 3.58 -16.48 -18.07
C ASN A 219 2.29 -15.79 -18.55
N SER A 220 1.55 -15.14 -17.64
CA SER A 220 0.36 -14.38 -17.99
C SER A 220 0.72 -13.07 -18.69
N ILE A 221 -0.20 -12.56 -19.51
CA ILE A 221 -0.17 -11.18 -20.05
C ILE A 221 -1.27 -10.31 -19.46
N SER A 222 -2.21 -10.89 -18.71
CA SER A 222 -3.32 -10.16 -18.08
C SER A 222 -3.18 -10.15 -16.56
N PHE A 223 -3.44 -9.01 -15.94
CA PHE A 223 -3.52 -8.87 -14.49
C PHE A 223 -4.87 -9.39 -13.96
N LEU A 224 -4.88 -9.81 -12.69
CA LEU A 224 -6.10 -10.33 -12.04
C LEU A 224 -7.00 -9.21 -11.50
N ASP A 225 -6.44 -8.01 -11.32
CA ASP A 225 -7.12 -6.82 -10.83
C ASP A 225 -6.38 -5.53 -11.29
N ASN A 226 -6.77 -4.38 -10.70
CA ASN A 226 -6.22 -3.07 -11.01
C ASN A 226 -4.88 -2.75 -10.28
N SER A 227 -4.25 -3.74 -9.64
CA SER A 227 -2.96 -3.57 -8.95
C SER A 227 -1.88 -2.83 -9.75
N PRO A 228 -1.64 -3.09 -11.06
CA PRO A 228 -0.63 -2.33 -11.82
C PRO A 228 -0.94 -0.83 -11.92
N LEU A 229 -2.21 -0.45 -12.07
CA LEU A 229 -2.63 0.95 -12.12
C LEU A 229 -2.44 1.64 -10.77
N VAL A 230 -2.79 0.94 -9.69
CA VAL A 230 -2.58 1.43 -8.33
C VAL A 230 -1.09 1.56 -8.03
N LEU A 231 -0.28 0.57 -8.40
CA LEU A 231 1.18 0.60 -8.24
C LEU A 231 1.76 1.86 -8.90
N LYS A 232 1.40 2.10 -10.17
CA LYS A 232 1.81 3.31 -10.90
C LYS A 232 1.38 4.58 -10.19
N SER A 233 0.12 4.66 -9.75
CA SER A 233 -0.38 5.84 -9.02
C SER A 233 0.39 6.12 -7.74
N VAL A 234 0.71 5.09 -6.96
CA VAL A 234 1.38 5.19 -5.66
C VAL A 234 2.85 5.58 -5.84
N VAL A 235 3.56 4.92 -6.77
CA VAL A 235 4.98 5.23 -7.02
C VAL A 235 5.16 6.64 -7.57
N CYS A 236 4.24 7.10 -8.42
CA CYS A 236 4.22 8.47 -8.96
C CYS A 236 3.71 9.54 -7.97
N GLY A 237 3.48 9.21 -6.69
CA GLY A 237 3.11 10.19 -5.66
C GLY A 237 1.64 10.60 -5.64
N ASN A 238 0.74 9.90 -6.35
CA ASN A 238 -0.70 10.17 -6.33
C ASN A 238 -1.38 9.50 -5.12
N PHE A 239 -0.91 9.82 -3.91
CA PHE A 239 -1.51 9.36 -2.66
C PHE A 239 -1.48 10.48 -1.62
N LYS A 240 -2.27 10.31 -0.54
CA LYS A 240 -2.27 11.25 0.59
C LYS A 240 -1.33 10.75 1.67
N TYR A 241 -0.42 11.61 2.11
CA TYR A 241 0.41 11.36 3.28
C TYR A 241 -0.42 11.42 4.57
N PRO A 242 -0.12 10.59 5.57
CA PRO A 242 -0.82 10.60 6.84
C PRO A 242 -0.47 11.86 7.65
N ILE A 243 -1.49 12.46 8.27
CA ILE A 243 -1.33 13.67 9.10
C ILE A 243 -0.44 13.43 10.31
N GLY A 244 -0.46 12.22 10.87
CA GLY A 244 0.36 11.84 12.03
C GLY A 244 1.86 12.05 11.79
N ASN A 245 2.35 11.79 10.58
CA ASN A 245 3.77 12.00 10.24
C ASN A 245 4.17 13.48 10.36
N PHE A 246 3.28 14.41 10.04
CA PHE A 246 3.58 15.84 10.08
C PHE A 246 3.32 16.49 11.45
N ILE A 247 2.36 15.96 12.22
CA ILE A 247 2.24 16.30 13.65
C ILE A 247 3.50 15.85 14.40
N TYR A 248 3.98 14.64 14.10
CA TYR A 248 5.25 14.14 14.62
C TYR A 248 6.43 15.00 14.16
N PHE A 249 6.52 15.36 12.88
CA PHE A 249 7.56 16.25 12.35
C PHE A 249 7.59 17.61 13.07
N SER A 250 6.42 18.20 13.32
CA SER A 250 6.28 19.43 14.12
C SER A 250 6.76 19.21 15.57
N ALA A 251 6.36 18.11 16.20
CA ALA A 251 6.79 17.80 17.56
C ALA A 251 8.31 17.66 17.69
N VAL A 252 8.97 16.93 16.78
CA VAL A 252 10.43 16.74 16.81
C VAL A 252 11.21 18.01 16.44
N THR A 253 10.58 18.91 15.68
CA THR A 253 11.11 20.25 15.37
C THR A 253 11.07 21.15 16.60
N ILE A 254 9.90 21.30 17.23
CA ILE A 254 9.71 22.15 18.43
C ILE A 254 10.54 21.66 19.61
N THR A 255 10.69 20.35 19.78
CA THR A 255 11.51 19.75 20.84
C THR A 255 13.00 19.75 20.51
N THR A 256 13.40 20.25 19.34
CA THR A 256 14.79 20.29 18.85
C THR A 256 15.46 18.91 18.71
N LEU A 257 14.67 17.83 18.71
CA LEU A 257 15.18 16.47 18.54
C LEU A 257 15.67 16.22 17.12
N GLY A 258 14.89 16.64 16.12
CA GLY A 258 15.29 16.65 14.72
C GLY A 258 15.84 15.32 14.17
N TYR A 259 15.14 14.19 14.39
CA TYR A 259 15.61 12.86 13.99
C TYR A 259 15.96 12.67 12.51
N GLY A 260 15.44 13.53 11.62
CA GLY A 260 15.80 13.55 10.21
C GLY A 260 14.97 12.62 9.30
N ASP A 261 13.90 12.03 9.82
CA ASP A 261 13.03 11.11 9.09
C ASP A 261 12.23 11.82 7.98
N ILE A 262 11.98 13.12 8.17
CA ILE A 262 11.37 14.05 7.23
C ILE A 262 12.22 15.32 7.23
N LEU A 263 12.70 15.76 6.07
CA LEU A 263 13.49 16.99 5.92
C LEU A 263 12.80 17.98 4.98
N PRO A 264 12.88 19.29 5.25
CA PRO A 264 12.35 20.30 4.34
C PRO A 264 13.24 20.47 3.10
N ASN A 265 12.67 20.26 1.92
CA ASN A 265 13.36 20.36 0.63
C ASN A 265 13.21 21.75 -0.03
N SER A 266 12.10 22.46 0.21
CA SER A 266 11.85 23.76 -0.40
C SER A 266 12.18 24.93 0.53
N ILE A 267 12.51 26.09 -0.05
CA ILE A 267 12.82 27.34 0.67
C ILE A 267 11.67 27.74 1.60
N ILE A 268 10.44 27.63 1.11
CA ILE A 268 9.23 28.01 1.86
C ILE A 268 9.07 27.15 3.12
N VAL A 269 9.21 25.82 2.98
CA VAL A 269 9.07 24.92 4.14
C VAL A 269 10.24 25.11 5.11
N ARG A 270 11.47 25.31 4.62
CA ARG A 270 12.63 25.63 5.48
C ARG A 270 12.40 26.88 6.31
N PHE A 271 11.88 27.95 5.70
CA PHE A 271 11.54 29.17 6.42
C PHE A 271 10.46 28.95 7.48
N MET A 272 9.42 28.16 7.17
CA MET A 272 8.39 27.81 8.15
C MET A 272 8.96 27.02 9.34
N VAL A 273 9.84 26.05 9.09
CA VAL A 273 10.53 25.27 10.15
C VAL A 273 11.38 26.18 11.04
N ILE A 274 12.09 27.16 10.47
CA ILE A 274 12.84 28.17 11.24
C ILE A 274 11.89 28.94 12.17
N MET A 275 10.75 29.42 11.64
CA MET A 275 9.78 30.17 12.43
C MET A 275 9.15 29.31 13.55
N GLU A 276 8.78 28.07 13.24
CA GLU A 276 8.28 27.11 14.23
C GLU A 276 9.30 26.89 15.35
N THR A 277 10.57 26.67 15.00
CA THR A 277 11.64 26.40 15.97
C THR A 277 11.83 27.60 16.91
N ILE A 278 11.89 28.82 16.38
CA ILE A 278 12.02 30.04 17.19
C ILE A 278 10.83 30.19 18.15
N LEU A 279 9.60 30.03 17.65
CA LEU A 279 8.39 30.10 18.47
C LEU A 279 8.36 29.02 19.55
N GLY A 280 8.72 27.79 19.21
CA GLY A 280 8.78 26.65 20.11
C GLY A 280 9.75 26.89 21.27
N ILE A 281 10.97 27.34 20.96
CA ILE A 281 12.00 27.65 21.96
C ILE A 281 11.53 28.77 22.90
N ILE A 282 10.91 29.83 22.36
CA ILE A 282 10.37 30.93 23.18
C ILE A 282 9.29 30.41 24.13
N ILE A 283 8.36 29.58 23.66
CA ILE A 283 7.28 29.03 24.50
C ILE A 283 7.85 28.11 25.59
N VAL A 284 8.73 27.18 25.24
CA VAL A 284 9.31 26.24 26.21
C VAL A 284 10.20 26.96 27.24
N GLY A 285 11.01 27.92 26.79
CA GLY A 285 11.87 28.72 27.66
C GLY A 285 11.07 29.59 28.63
N THR A 286 10.01 30.25 28.14
CA THR A 286 9.12 31.06 28.99
C THR A 286 8.30 30.19 29.95
N PHE A 287 7.84 29.02 29.51
CA PHE A 287 7.15 28.05 30.37
C PHE A 287 8.04 27.60 31.51
N THR A 288 9.28 27.20 31.21
CA THR A 288 10.26 26.75 32.20
C THR A 288 10.60 27.87 33.18
N SER A 289 10.83 29.09 32.68
CA SER A 289 11.09 30.27 33.52
C SER A 289 9.91 30.58 34.46
N CYS A 290 8.67 30.52 33.96
CA CYS A 290 7.47 30.72 34.78
C CYS A 290 7.25 29.59 35.79
N LEU A 291 7.65 28.36 35.46
CA LEU A 291 7.52 27.20 36.33
C LEU A 291 8.40 27.36 37.58
N PHE A 292 9.65 27.79 37.40
CA PHE A 292 10.61 28.00 38.48
C PHE A 292 10.55 29.39 39.13
N TRP A 293 9.72 30.29 38.59
CA TRP A 293 9.43 31.56 39.26
C TRP A 293 8.78 31.30 40.61
N ASN A 294 9.54 31.50 41.69
CA ASN A 294 9.02 31.55 43.06
C ASN A 294 8.61 32.98 43.37
N ARG A 295 7.34 33.14 43.72
CA ARG A 295 6.78 34.42 44.16
C ARG A 295 6.86 34.39 45.69
N ASN A 296 7.99 34.83 46.23
CA ASN A 296 8.09 35.17 47.66
C ASN A 296 7.17 36.35 47.98
#